data_AF-Q18K71-F1
#
_entry.id   AF-Q18K71-F1
#
_cell.length_a   1.000
_cell.length_b   1.000
_cell.length_c   1.000
_cell.angle_alpha   90.00
_cell.angle_beta   90.00
_cell.angle_gamma   90.00
#
_symmetry.space_group_name_H-M   'P 1'
#
loop_
_entity.id
_entity.type
_entity.pdbx_description
1 polymer ?
#
loop_
_entity_poly.entity_id
_entity_poly.type
_entity_poly.pdbx_seq_one_letter_code
_entity_poly.pdbx_strand_id
1 'polypeptide(L)'
;MGLTTTARYRVLGYPHEPTQLVLIACDETDEELQDSSVNADAHETDTDDNNMMIDEETSQHNANAVSIDKFEPVYIDISAHDTAIQSAVDTLAAGYLIEATLKWTADGPQIAAVDIIAETEFIFYEDITGIFEAATSTWNNAVAEGEGMGSRLTRGTDAKPNGALYVFAKQQGARNLIREFQTGITPLEPLIRRIDEEEAASVSVPPESTQPRAVFILEPATKSFVIVYVVFRRDGMLAGTLHSTYGEDANGGANNHDRSKTAPSGPLRFDQSK
;
A
#
# COMPACT_ATOMS: atom_id res chain seq x y z
N MET A 1 8.11 -0.79 30.58
CA MET A 1 7.34 0.05 29.65
C MET A 1 7.40 -0.64 28.31
N GLY A 2 6.26 -0.89 27.68
CA GLY A 2 6.24 -1.42 26.31
C GLY A 2 6.60 -0.29 25.36
N LEU A 3 7.42 -0.58 24.36
CA LEU A 3 7.79 0.40 23.34
C LEU A 3 6.63 0.53 22.36
N THR A 4 6.30 1.77 21.98
CA THR A 4 5.26 2.04 21.00
C THR A 4 5.81 2.86 19.86
N THR A 5 5.34 2.57 18.65
CA THR A 5 5.76 3.24 17.43
C THR A 5 4.53 3.60 16.61
N THR A 6 4.39 4.87 16.22
CA THR A 6 3.33 5.34 15.34
C THR A 6 3.92 5.68 13.98
N ALA A 7 3.33 5.15 12.91
CA ALA A 7 3.72 5.43 11.54
C ALA A 7 2.57 5.15 10.57
N ARG A 8 2.79 5.50 9.30
CA ARG A 8 1.90 5.09 8.21
C ARG A 8 2.28 3.74 7.66
N TYR A 9 1.27 2.91 7.44
CA TYR A 9 1.44 1.57 6.92
C TYR A 9 0.50 1.30 5.76
N ARG A 10 0.99 0.52 4.80
CA ARG A 10 0.17 -0.13 3.78
C ARG A 10 -0.23 -1.51 4.28
N VAL A 11 -1.52 -1.80 4.27
CA VAL A 11 -2.05 -3.13 4.60
C VAL A 11 -1.86 -4.06 3.41
N LEU A 12 -1.23 -5.23 3.58
CA LEU A 12 -1.17 -6.29 2.58
C LEU A 12 -2.19 -7.42 2.83
N GLY A 13 -2.88 -7.38 3.96
CA GLY A 13 -3.85 -8.41 4.37
C GLY A 13 -3.14 -9.64 4.95
N TYR A 14 -3.56 -10.83 4.55
CA TYR A 14 -3.16 -12.11 5.12
C TYR A 14 -2.43 -13.01 4.10
N PRO A 15 -1.27 -12.59 3.55
CA PRO A 15 -0.62 -13.30 2.44
C PRO A 15 0.04 -14.63 2.83
N HIS A 16 0.23 -14.90 4.13
CA HIS A 16 0.90 -16.10 4.63
C HIS A 16 -0.05 -17.01 5.42
N GLU A 17 -0.65 -16.45 6.47
CA GLU A 17 -1.55 -17.16 7.38
C GLU A 17 -2.81 -16.34 7.61
N PRO A 18 -3.98 -16.97 7.82
CA PRO A 18 -5.26 -16.27 7.99
C PRO A 18 -5.32 -15.40 9.26
N THR A 19 -4.34 -15.55 10.16
CA THR A 19 -4.21 -14.80 11.40
C THR A 19 -3.01 -13.86 11.41
N GLN A 20 -2.22 -13.80 10.33
CA GLN A 20 -1.05 -12.94 10.26
C GLN A 20 -1.31 -11.79 9.31
N LEU A 21 -1.66 -10.63 9.88
CA LEU A 21 -1.79 -9.39 9.14
C LEU A 21 -0.40 -8.86 8.81
N VAL A 22 -0.17 -8.51 7.54
CA VAL A 22 1.10 -7.93 7.10
C VAL A 22 0.91 -6.45 6.80
N LEU A 23 1.76 -5.62 7.41
CA LEU A 23 1.85 -4.19 7.19
C LEU A 23 3.21 -3.85 6.55
N ILE A 24 3.25 -2.84 5.69
CA ILE A 24 4.49 -2.29 5.14
C ILE A 24 4.63 -0.85 5.59
N ALA A 25 5.72 -0.48 6.24
CA ALA A 25 5.96 0.91 6.63
C ALA A 25 6.16 1.80 5.40
N CYS A 26 5.33 2.85 5.26
CA CYS A 26 5.38 3.79 4.13
C CYS A 26 6.36 4.94 4.35
N ASP A 27 6.54 5.31 5.62
CA ASP A 27 7.42 6.37 6.09
C ASP A 27 8.44 5.77 7.08
N GLU A 28 9.60 6.39 7.20
CA GLU A 28 10.44 6.13 8.37
C GLU A 28 9.67 6.63 9.59
N THR A 29 9.80 5.95 10.73
CA THR A 29 9.11 6.35 11.96
C THR A 29 9.52 7.77 12.33
N ASP A 30 8.62 8.74 12.14
CA ASP A 30 8.85 10.13 12.49
C ASP A 30 9.19 10.23 13.97
N GLU A 31 10.40 10.69 14.29
CA GLU A 31 10.72 11.13 15.66
C GLU A 31 9.80 12.28 16.10
N GLU A 32 9.19 13.02 15.15
CA GLU A 32 8.25 14.13 15.43
C GLU A 32 6.85 13.68 15.88
N LEU A 33 6.39 12.47 15.53
CA LEU A 33 5.05 11.98 15.93
C LEU A 33 5.02 11.41 17.35
N GLN A 34 6.19 11.15 17.96
CA GLN A 34 6.28 10.63 19.33
C GLN A 34 5.96 11.69 20.41
N ASP A 35 5.97 12.98 20.05
CA ASP A 35 5.89 14.08 21.03
C ASP A 35 4.46 14.62 21.26
N SER A 36 3.44 14.01 20.65
CA SER A 36 2.05 14.49 20.77
C SER A 36 1.32 13.99 22.01
N SER A 37 1.92 13.09 22.80
CA SER A 37 1.32 12.64 24.06
C SER A 37 2.21 12.99 25.24
N VAL A 38 1.66 13.84 26.12
CA VAL A 38 2.13 14.23 27.46
C VAL A 38 3.00 15.49 27.54
N ASN A 39 2.34 16.66 27.55
CA ASN A 39 2.29 17.48 28.77
C ASN A 39 1.29 18.64 28.65
N ALA A 40 0.12 18.44 29.26
CA ALA A 40 -0.66 19.55 29.76
C ALA A 40 -0.09 19.92 31.13
N ASP A 41 0.81 20.90 31.19
CA ASP A 41 0.91 21.74 32.38
C ASP A 41 1.50 23.11 32.06
N ALA A 42 0.90 24.14 32.65
CA ALA A 42 1.16 25.54 32.38
C ALA A 42 2.36 26.06 33.18
N HIS A 43 3.20 26.91 32.57
CA HIS A 43 3.76 28.04 33.31
C HIS A 43 4.23 29.17 32.39
N GLU A 44 3.59 30.33 32.52
CA GLU A 44 4.11 31.62 32.08
C GLU A 44 5.32 32.00 32.95
N THR A 45 6.44 32.39 32.33
CA THR A 45 7.31 33.45 32.86
C THR A 45 8.01 34.17 31.71
N ASP A 46 7.77 35.48 31.62
CA ASP A 46 8.65 36.49 31.00
C ASP A 46 10.11 36.30 31.44
N THR A 47 11.09 36.48 30.55
CA THR A 47 12.28 37.34 30.75
C THR A 47 13.07 37.55 29.44
N ASP A 48 13.50 38.80 29.28
CA ASP A 48 14.41 39.44 28.31
C ASP A 48 15.75 38.76 27.94
N ASP A 49 16.16 39.05 26.69
CA ASP A 49 17.48 39.38 26.12
C ASP A 49 18.76 38.48 26.25
N ASN A 50 19.35 38.27 25.06
CA ASN A 50 20.78 38.23 24.68
C ASN A 50 21.71 37.02 24.97
N ASN A 51 21.99 36.33 23.85
CA ASN A 51 23.31 36.01 23.26
C ASN A 51 24.11 34.75 23.70
N MET A 52 24.48 34.01 22.64
CA MET A 52 25.75 33.30 22.37
C MET A 52 25.74 31.76 22.41
N MET A 53 26.20 31.19 21.27
CA MET A 53 26.85 29.87 21.03
C MET A 53 27.41 29.23 22.31
N ILE A 54 27.35 27.91 22.55
CA ILE A 54 27.89 26.73 21.84
C ILE A 54 27.07 25.51 22.37
N ASP A 55 26.71 24.49 21.58
CA ASP A 55 27.29 23.11 21.61
C ASP A 55 26.45 22.28 20.62
N GLU A 56 27.03 21.77 19.53
CA GLU A 56 27.48 20.38 19.39
C GLU A 56 26.53 19.32 19.99
N GLU A 57 25.95 18.54 19.07
CA GLU A 57 25.52 17.14 19.24
C GLU A 57 24.95 16.74 20.61
N THR A 58 23.65 16.93 20.76
CA THR A 58 22.83 15.92 21.44
C THR A 58 21.58 15.63 20.61
N SER A 59 21.77 14.94 19.48
CA SER A 59 20.79 13.93 19.07
C SER A 59 20.76 12.90 20.19
N GLN A 60 19.94 13.16 21.20
CA GLN A 60 19.55 12.14 22.18
C GLN A 60 18.77 11.09 21.41
N HIS A 61 19.52 10.18 20.77
CA HIS A 61 19.04 8.89 20.32
C HIS A 61 18.37 8.28 21.54
N ASN A 62 17.04 8.31 21.54
CA ASN A 62 16.27 7.56 22.49
C ASN A 62 16.59 6.09 22.20
N ALA A 63 17.54 5.52 22.95
CA ALA A 63 18.04 4.15 22.80
C ALA A 63 16.99 3.05 23.06
N ASN A 64 15.71 3.45 23.13
CA ASN A 64 14.55 2.62 23.31
C ASN A 64 13.51 2.79 22.18
N ALA A 65 13.75 3.56 21.12
CA ALA A 65 12.86 3.58 19.97
C ALA A 65 13.15 2.35 19.06
N VAL A 66 12.11 1.59 18.70
CA VAL A 66 12.22 0.62 17.61
C VAL A 66 12.10 1.41 16.31
N SER A 67 13.20 1.53 15.57
CA SER A 67 13.19 2.05 14.21
C SER A 67 12.64 0.97 13.28
N ILE A 68 11.64 1.33 12.47
CA ILE A 68 11.12 0.44 11.42
C ILE A 68 11.75 0.90 10.12
N ASP A 69 12.47 0.01 9.45
CA ASP A 69 13.08 0.33 8.16
C ASP A 69 11.97 0.53 7.12
N LYS A 70 12.13 1.58 6.31
CA LYS A 70 11.15 1.92 5.27
C LYS A 70 10.96 0.74 4.31
N PHE A 71 9.70 0.42 4.07
CA PHE A 71 9.27 -0.70 3.22
C PHE A 71 9.57 -2.11 3.74
N GLU A 72 9.95 -2.26 5.01
CA GLU A 72 10.06 -3.58 5.63
C GLU A 72 8.69 -4.13 6.04
N PRO A 73 8.40 -5.43 5.80
CA PRO A 73 7.17 -6.05 6.26
C PRO A 73 7.15 -6.24 7.78
N VAL A 74 6.09 -5.76 8.42
CA VAL A 74 5.77 -6.01 9.82
C VAL A 74 4.65 -7.04 9.90
N TYR A 75 4.93 -8.15 10.57
CA TYR A 75 4.00 -9.26 10.76
C TYR A 75 3.30 -9.15 12.10
N ILE A 76 1.97 -9.10 12.07
CA ILE A 76 1.13 -8.92 13.24
C ILE A 76 0.21 -10.12 13.39
N ASP A 77 0.31 -10.79 14.54
CA ASP A 77 -0.63 -11.86 14.89
C ASP A 77 -1.93 -11.25 15.45
N ILE A 78 -3.01 -11.33 14.67
CA ILE A 78 -4.31 -10.76 15.05
C ILE A 78 -5.02 -11.58 16.13
N SER A 79 -4.58 -12.82 16.38
CA SER A 79 -5.24 -13.69 17.37
C SER A 79 -5.02 -13.22 18.82
N ALA A 80 -4.06 -12.32 19.03
CA ALA A 80 -3.63 -11.84 20.34
C ALA A 80 -4.03 -10.39 20.64
N HIS A 81 -4.88 -9.76 19.81
CA HIS A 81 -5.27 -8.36 20.00
C HIS A 81 -6.37 -8.13 21.03
N ASP A 82 -6.42 -6.89 21.53
CA ASP A 82 -7.52 -6.43 22.36
C ASP A 82 -8.82 -6.43 21.54
N THR A 83 -9.88 -7.00 22.12
CA THR A 83 -11.23 -6.96 21.56
C THR A 83 -11.71 -5.56 21.18
N ALA A 84 -11.18 -4.51 21.81
CA ALA A 84 -11.50 -3.12 21.49
C ALA A 84 -11.05 -2.69 20.08
N ILE A 85 -9.92 -3.21 19.57
CA ILE A 85 -9.39 -2.86 18.24
C ILE A 85 -9.80 -3.86 17.16
N GLN A 86 -10.26 -5.05 17.56
CA GLN A 86 -10.59 -6.13 16.63
C GLN A 86 -11.57 -5.70 15.52
N SER A 87 -12.64 -4.99 15.88
CA SER A 87 -13.62 -4.50 14.90
C SER A 87 -13.00 -3.56 13.86
N ALA A 88 -12.00 -2.76 14.23
CA ALA A 88 -11.31 -1.87 13.29
C ALA A 88 -10.38 -2.67 12.37
N VAL A 89 -9.62 -3.62 12.94
CA VAL A 89 -8.73 -4.52 12.19
C VAL A 89 -9.51 -5.38 11.20
N ASP A 90 -10.71 -5.86 11.58
CA ASP A 90 -11.57 -6.68 10.71
C ASP A 90 -12.09 -5.92 9.48
N THR A 91 -12.08 -4.59 9.50
CA THR A 91 -12.47 -3.76 8.33
C THR A 91 -11.32 -3.46 7.38
N LEU A 92 -10.07 -3.77 7.76
CA LEU A 92 -8.90 -3.51 6.93
C LEU A 92 -8.87 -4.43 5.72
N ALA A 93 -8.63 -3.84 4.55
CA ALA A 93 -8.44 -4.57 3.30
C ALA A 93 -7.05 -4.32 2.71
N ALA A 94 -6.61 -5.23 1.85
CA ALA A 94 -5.33 -5.09 1.16
C ALA A 94 -5.30 -3.82 0.29
N GLY A 95 -4.23 -3.05 0.43
CA GLY A 95 -4.03 -1.75 -0.21
C GLY A 95 -4.38 -0.56 0.68
N TYR A 96 -5.09 -0.74 1.80
CA TYR A 96 -5.47 0.39 2.66
C TYR A 96 -4.21 1.09 3.20
N LEU A 97 -4.19 2.42 3.11
CA LEU A 97 -3.23 3.24 3.84
C LEU A 97 -3.82 3.54 5.21
N ILE A 98 -3.10 3.18 6.25
CA ILE A 98 -3.48 3.43 7.63
C ILE A 98 -2.40 4.21 8.36
N GLU A 99 -2.81 4.98 9.36
CA GLU A 99 -1.95 5.35 10.48
C GLU A 99 -2.16 4.31 11.57
N ALA A 100 -1.08 3.73 12.10
CA ALA A 100 -1.20 2.76 13.18
C ALA A 100 -0.16 3.00 14.26
N THR A 101 -0.60 2.79 15.51
CA THR A 101 0.29 2.73 16.67
C THR A 101 0.52 1.27 17.00
N LEU A 102 1.76 0.80 16.86
CA LEU A 102 2.18 -0.54 17.22
C LEU A 102 2.81 -0.54 18.60
N LYS A 103 2.46 -1.54 19.42
CA LYS A 103 3.09 -1.84 20.70
C LYS A 103 3.98 -3.07 20.54
N TRP A 104 5.26 -2.92 20.83
CA TRP A 104 6.24 -3.99 20.76
C TRP A 104 6.28 -4.75 22.08
N THR A 105 6.01 -6.05 22.00
CA THR A 105 6.03 -6.97 23.14
C THR A 105 7.03 -8.10 22.89
N ALA A 106 7.29 -8.91 23.92
CA ALA A 106 8.16 -10.09 23.77
C ALA A 106 7.58 -11.12 22.78
N ASP A 107 6.26 -11.12 22.59
CA ASP A 107 5.54 -12.04 21.71
C ASP A 107 5.37 -11.47 20.29
N GLY A 108 5.81 -10.24 20.04
CA GLY A 108 5.72 -9.55 18.74
C GLY A 108 5.00 -8.19 18.79
N PRO A 109 4.88 -7.50 17.65
CA PRO A 109 4.14 -6.24 17.53
C PRO A 109 2.63 -6.46 17.64
N GLN A 110 1.94 -5.54 18.31
CA GLN A 110 0.49 -5.54 18.45
C GLN A 110 -0.10 -4.19 18.05
N ILE A 111 -1.24 -4.16 17.36
CA ILE A 111 -1.93 -2.90 17.04
C ILE A 111 -2.59 -2.36 18.31
N ALA A 112 -2.23 -1.13 18.68
CA ALA A 112 -2.83 -0.40 19.79
C ALA A 112 -3.87 0.63 19.31
N ALA A 113 -3.65 1.23 18.13
CA ALA A 113 -4.57 2.15 17.49
C ALA A 113 -4.44 2.03 15.96
N VAL A 114 -5.53 2.30 15.24
CA VAL A 114 -5.55 2.32 13.77
C VAL A 114 -6.56 3.33 13.26
N ASP A 115 -6.13 4.14 12.29
CA ASP A 115 -6.96 5.10 11.56
C ASP A 115 -6.75 4.90 10.05
N ILE A 116 -7.85 4.80 9.30
CA ILE A 116 -7.78 4.62 7.84
C ILE A 116 -7.60 5.99 7.19
N ILE A 117 -6.46 6.19 6.51
CA ILE A 117 -6.15 7.41 5.75
C ILE A 117 -6.73 7.32 4.34
N ALA A 118 -6.55 6.19 3.66
CA ALA A 118 -7.04 5.96 2.32
C ALA A 118 -7.45 4.51 2.11
N GLU A 119 -8.65 4.30 1.58
CA GLU A 119 -9.15 2.97 1.20
C GLU A 119 -8.67 2.58 -0.21
N THR A 120 -7.36 2.74 -0.47
CA THR A 120 -6.74 2.27 -1.71
C THR A 120 -6.86 0.75 -1.79
N GLU A 121 -7.18 0.19 -2.95
CA GLU A 121 -7.41 -1.24 -3.10
C GLU A 121 -6.32 -1.89 -3.96
N PHE A 122 -5.80 -3.04 -3.53
CA PHE A 122 -4.91 -3.87 -4.34
C PHE A 122 -5.67 -5.05 -4.94
N ILE A 123 -5.68 -5.13 -6.27
CA ILE A 123 -6.40 -6.15 -7.04
C ILE A 123 -5.38 -6.96 -7.84
N PHE A 124 -5.40 -8.27 -7.66
CA PHE A 124 -4.50 -9.20 -8.35
C PHE A 124 -5.28 -10.02 -9.37
N TYR A 125 -4.83 -10.02 -10.62
CA TYR A 125 -5.35 -10.89 -11.66
C TYR A 125 -4.22 -11.68 -12.30
N GLU A 126 -4.31 -13.00 -12.17
CA GLU A 126 -3.34 -13.97 -12.69
C GLU A 126 -3.83 -14.59 -14.00
N ASP A 127 -2.88 -15.11 -14.77
CA ASP A 127 -3.12 -15.80 -16.05
C ASP A 127 -4.05 -15.05 -17.03
N ILE A 128 -3.98 -13.72 -17.03
CA ILE A 128 -4.89 -12.91 -17.84
C ILE A 128 -4.55 -13.02 -19.34
N THR A 129 -5.60 -12.90 -20.15
CA THR A 129 -5.51 -12.81 -21.61
C THR A 129 -5.99 -11.43 -22.07
N GLY A 130 -5.67 -11.03 -23.30
CA GLY A 130 -6.13 -9.73 -23.82
C GLY A 130 -5.46 -8.53 -23.14
N ILE A 131 -4.14 -8.41 -23.27
CA ILE A 131 -3.39 -7.28 -22.74
C ILE A 131 -3.66 -6.04 -23.59
N PHE A 132 -4.02 -4.94 -22.93
CA PHE A 132 -4.26 -3.67 -23.60
C PHE A 132 -2.97 -3.11 -24.22
N GLU A 133 -3.12 -2.37 -25.32
CA GLU A 133 -2.01 -1.86 -26.13
C GLU A 133 -1.04 -1.00 -25.29
N ALA A 134 -1.56 -0.20 -24.36
CA ALA A 134 -0.76 0.64 -23.51
C ALA A 134 0.37 -0.11 -22.80
N ALA A 135 0.09 -1.28 -22.21
CA ALA A 135 1.11 -2.08 -21.52
C ALA A 135 2.10 -2.71 -22.48
N THR A 136 1.62 -3.22 -23.62
CA THR A 136 2.49 -3.82 -24.63
C THR A 136 3.45 -2.78 -25.22
N SER A 137 2.96 -1.57 -25.51
CA SER A 137 3.79 -0.48 -26.03
C SER A 137 4.80 0.02 -24.99
N THR A 138 4.40 0.17 -23.72
CA THR A 138 5.35 0.52 -22.63
C THR A 138 6.46 -0.52 -22.52
N TRP A 139 6.11 -1.82 -22.58
CA TRP A 139 7.10 -2.89 -22.50
C TRP A 139 8.04 -2.92 -23.70
N ASN A 140 7.51 -2.78 -24.92
CA ASN A 140 8.34 -2.75 -26.13
C ASN A 140 9.33 -1.59 -26.10
N ASN A 141 8.93 -0.43 -25.59
CA ASN A 141 9.82 0.71 -25.41
C ASN A 141 10.93 0.40 -24.40
N ALA A 142 10.58 -0.11 -23.22
CA ALA A 142 11.55 -0.51 -22.21
C ALA A 142 12.58 -1.52 -22.76
N VAL A 143 12.11 -2.55 -23.49
CA VAL A 143 13.00 -3.52 -24.14
C VAL A 143 13.90 -2.87 -25.19
N ALA A 144 13.39 -1.94 -25.99
CA ALA A 144 14.17 -1.23 -26.98
C ALA A 144 15.28 -0.37 -26.35
N GLU A 145 15.04 0.15 -25.15
CA GLU A 145 15.98 0.93 -24.35
C GLU A 145 16.89 0.07 -23.46
N GLY A 146 16.65 -1.25 -23.41
CA GLY A 146 17.40 -2.18 -22.57
C GLY A 146 17.03 -2.09 -21.07
N GLU A 147 15.87 -1.51 -20.75
CA GLU A 147 15.37 -1.35 -19.39
C GLU A 147 14.54 -2.56 -18.94
N GLY A 148 14.70 -2.96 -17.67
CA GLY A 148 13.92 -4.03 -17.05
C GLY A 148 12.54 -3.59 -16.55
N MET A 149 12.24 -2.30 -16.63
CA MET A 149 10.99 -1.68 -16.21
C MET A 149 10.62 -0.60 -17.22
N GLY A 150 9.32 -0.38 -17.43
CA GLY A 150 8.82 0.79 -18.14
C GLY A 150 7.69 1.43 -17.38
N SER A 151 7.51 2.74 -17.54
CA SER A 151 6.39 3.47 -16.92
C SER A 151 5.78 4.47 -17.88
N ARG A 152 4.48 4.74 -17.73
CA ARG A 152 3.82 5.87 -18.40
C ARG A 152 2.57 6.32 -17.67
N LEU A 153 2.24 7.60 -17.81
CA LEU A 153 0.94 8.12 -17.42
C LEU A 153 -0.12 7.77 -18.47
N THR A 154 -1.30 7.35 -18.04
CA THR A 154 -2.46 7.15 -18.91
C THR A 154 -3.44 8.31 -18.78
N ARG A 155 -4.15 8.59 -19.86
CA ARG A 155 -5.10 9.71 -19.95
C ARG A 155 -6.47 9.22 -20.40
N GLY A 156 -7.50 9.86 -19.88
CA GLY A 156 -8.89 9.65 -20.28
C GLY A 156 -9.22 10.34 -21.61
N THR A 157 -10.49 10.24 -22.00
CA THR A 157 -11.03 10.90 -23.21
C THR A 157 -11.01 12.42 -23.13
N ASP A 158 -10.94 12.97 -21.92
CA ASP A 158 -10.80 14.40 -21.62
C ASP A 158 -9.33 14.85 -21.56
N ALA A 159 -8.39 13.98 -21.95
CA ALA A 159 -6.94 14.16 -21.85
C ALA A 159 -6.40 14.35 -20.43
N LYS A 160 -7.23 14.21 -19.39
CA LYS A 160 -6.77 14.26 -18.00
C LYS A 160 -6.14 12.94 -17.60
N PRO A 161 -5.12 12.96 -16.72
CA PRO A 161 -4.56 11.74 -16.16
C PRO A 161 -5.64 10.91 -15.47
N ASN A 162 -5.64 9.61 -15.71
CA ASN A 162 -6.55 8.67 -15.05
C ASN A 162 -5.83 7.49 -14.38
N GLY A 163 -4.53 7.32 -14.63
CA GLY A 163 -3.72 6.30 -13.98
C GLY A 163 -2.25 6.37 -14.38
N ALA A 164 -1.43 5.59 -13.70
CA ALA A 164 -0.01 5.38 -13.98
C ALA A 164 0.26 3.89 -14.17
N LEU A 165 0.86 3.56 -15.30
CA LEU A 165 1.10 2.20 -15.76
C LEU A 165 2.58 1.88 -15.65
N TYR A 166 2.90 0.80 -14.94
CA TYR A 166 4.23 0.24 -14.82
C TYR A 166 4.24 -1.18 -15.39
N VAL A 167 5.33 -1.53 -16.06
CA VAL A 167 5.59 -2.89 -16.54
C VAL A 167 6.96 -3.34 -16.05
N PHE A 168 7.05 -4.57 -15.56
CA PHE A 168 8.26 -5.15 -14.98
C PHE A 168 8.60 -6.44 -15.70
N ALA A 169 9.84 -6.59 -16.13
CA ALA A 169 10.33 -7.84 -16.71
C ALA A 169 10.12 -9.00 -15.73
N LYS A 170 9.57 -10.12 -16.19
CA LYS A 170 9.64 -11.38 -15.44
C LYS A 170 11.10 -11.80 -15.39
N GLN A 171 11.69 -11.82 -14.20
CA GLN A 171 13.04 -12.35 -14.03
C GLN A 171 13.01 -13.87 -14.26
N GLN A 172 13.87 -14.39 -15.13
CA GLN A 172 13.94 -15.84 -15.37
C GLN A 172 14.38 -16.56 -14.09
N GLY A 173 13.57 -17.52 -13.61
CA GLY A 173 13.87 -18.31 -12.41
C GLY A 173 12.64 -18.57 -11.54
N ALA A 174 12.88 -18.83 -10.24
CA ALA A 174 11.85 -19.13 -9.25
C ALA A 174 11.17 -17.88 -8.63
N ARG A 175 11.51 -16.66 -9.10
CA ARG A 175 10.93 -15.42 -8.57
C ARG A 175 9.56 -15.18 -9.21
N ASN A 176 8.53 -15.27 -8.38
CA ASN A 176 7.17 -14.92 -8.76
C ASN A 176 6.90 -13.48 -8.29
N LEU A 177 6.98 -12.52 -9.22
CA LEU A 177 6.80 -11.10 -8.89
C LEU A 177 5.40 -10.80 -8.33
N ILE A 178 4.34 -11.46 -8.80
CA ILE A 178 3.00 -11.22 -8.26
C ILE A 178 2.94 -11.66 -6.79
N ARG A 179 3.55 -12.81 -6.45
CA ARG A 179 3.72 -13.27 -5.07
C ARG A 179 4.56 -12.30 -4.25
N GLU A 180 5.62 -11.73 -4.81
CA GLU A 180 6.46 -10.75 -4.12
C GLU A 180 5.70 -9.46 -3.80
N PHE A 181 4.82 -9.00 -4.68
CA PHE A 181 3.93 -7.87 -4.41
C PHE A 181 2.87 -8.20 -3.35
N GLN A 182 2.27 -9.40 -3.40
CA GLN A 182 1.30 -9.86 -2.40
C GLN A 182 1.91 -9.96 -1.00
N THR A 183 3.16 -10.39 -0.90
CA THR A 183 3.86 -10.62 0.37
C THR A 183 4.66 -9.41 0.87
N GLY A 184 4.79 -8.36 0.06
CA GLY A 184 5.53 -7.15 0.41
C GLY A 184 7.04 -7.24 0.25
N ILE A 185 7.57 -8.38 -0.23
CA ILE A 185 8.99 -8.54 -0.57
C ILE A 185 9.40 -7.47 -1.59
N THR A 186 8.54 -7.20 -2.57
CA THR A 186 8.66 -6.03 -3.44
C THR A 186 7.53 -5.07 -3.08
N PRO A 187 7.82 -3.92 -2.46
CA PRO A 187 6.79 -2.97 -2.03
C PRO A 187 6.19 -2.25 -3.23
N LEU A 188 4.85 -2.11 -3.25
CA LEU A 188 4.12 -1.29 -4.23
C LEU A 188 4.10 0.20 -3.86
N GLU A 189 4.33 0.50 -2.57
CA GLU A 189 4.26 1.85 -2.01
C GLU A 189 5.12 2.88 -2.77
N PRO A 190 6.37 2.60 -3.18
CA PRO A 190 7.16 3.57 -3.94
C PRO A 190 6.49 4.02 -5.23
N LEU A 191 5.73 3.15 -5.90
CA LEU A 191 5.05 3.47 -7.15
C LEU A 191 3.84 4.39 -6.90
N ILE A 192 3.14 4.17 -5.79
CA ILE A 192 1.97 4.96 -5.39
C ILE A 192 2.43 6.34 -4.91
N ARG A 193 3.41 6.38 -4.02
CA ARG A 193 3.99 7.61 -3.48
C ARG A 193 4.55 8.50 -4.58
N ARG A 194 5.22 7.93 -5.58
CA ARG A 194 5.72 8.68 -6.73
C ARG A 194 4.62 9.47 -7.46
N ILE A 195 3.42 8.93 -7.58
CA ILE A 195 2.28 9.62 -8.19
C ILE A 195 1.85 10.80 -7.31
N ASP A 196 1.78 10.58 -6.01
CA ASP A 196 1.34 11.60 -5.05
C ASP A 196 2.38 12.71 -4.87
N GLU A 197 3.66 12.45 -5.09
CA GLU A 197 4.74 13.44 -4.98
C GLU A 197 5.04 14.14 -6.32
N GLU A 198 5.25 13.40 -7.41
CA GLU A 198 5.72 13.96 -8.67
C GLU A 198 4.55 14.41 -9.57
N GLU A 199 3.51 13.58 -9.67
CA GLU A 199 2.40 13.79 -10.61
C GLU A 199 1.30 14.68 -10.03
N ALA A 200 1.07 14.64 -8.71
CA ALA A 200 0.15 15.57 -8.05
C ALA A 200 0.61 17.03 -8.21
N ALA A 201 1.92 17.27 -8.07
CA ALA A 201 2.52 18.59 -8.25
C ALA A 201 2.48 19.05 -9.73
N SER A 202 2.65 18.13 -10.67
CA SER A 202 2.84 18.48 -12.09
C SER A 202 1.54 18.46 -12.91
N VAL A 203 0.53 17.68 -12.51
CA VAL A 203 -0.65 17.38 -13.35
C VAL A 203 -1.98 17.46 -12.58
N SER A 204 -1.97 18.06 -11.38
CA SER A 204 -3.17 18.29 -10.54
C SER A 204 -3.94 17.00 -10.24
N VAL A 205 -3.22 15.93 -9.91
CA VAL A 205 -3.81 14.69 -9.38
C VAL A 205 -4.06 14.88 -7.88
N PRO A 206 -5.30 14.72 -7.37
CA PRO A 206 -5.57 14.81 -5.93
C PRO A 206 -4.85 13.68 -5.17
N PRO A 207 -4.33 13.91 -3.95
CA PRO A 207 -3.64 12.88 -3.16
C PRO A 207 -4.54 11.70 -2.82
N GLU A 208 -3.97 10.52 -2.55
CA GLU A 208 -4.74 9.29 -2.31
C GLU A 208 -5.69 9.39 -1.11
N SER A 209 -5.33 10.17 -0.08
CA SER A 209 -6.16 10.42 1.11
C SER A 209 -7.50 11.08 0.79
N THR A 210 -7.58 11.82 -0.32
CA THR A 210 -8.82 12.47 -0.80
C THR A 210 -9.46 11.75 -1.98
N GLN A 211 -8.68 10.91 -2.67
CA GLN A 211 -9.10 10.17 -3.85
C GLN A 211 -8.42 8.80 -3.85
N PRO A 212 -8.99 7.80 -3.15
CA PRO A 212 -8.37 6.48 -3.06
C PRO A 212 -8.07 5.86 -4.42
N ARG A 213 -6.98 5.09 -4.49
CA ARG A 213 -6.51 4.46 -5.73
C ARG A 213 -7.04 3.04 -5.86
N ALA A 214 -7.09 2.52 -7.08
CA ALA A 214 -7.19 1.08 -7.32
C ALA A 214 -5.91 0.63 -8.04
N VAL A 215 -5.14 -0.25 -7.42
CA VAL A 215 -3.88 -0.76 -7.97
C VAL A 215 -4.13 -2.16 -8.49
N PHE A 216 -4.08 -2.30 -9.81
CA PHE A 216 -4.24 -3.58 -10.48
C PHE A 216 -2.89 -4.19 -10.79
N ILE A 217 -2.60 -5.36 -10.22
CA ILE A 217 -1.42 -6.16 -10.52
C ILE A 217 -1.89 -7.28 -11.45
N LEU A 218 -1.46 -7.21 -12.70
CA LEU A 218 -1.88 -8.15 -13.73
C LEU A 218 -0.69 -9.00 -14.17
N GLU A 219 -0.86 -10.31 -14.11
CA GLU A 219 0.08 -11.27 -14.67
C GLU A 219 -0.47 -11.87 -15.97
N PRO A 220 0.07 -11.47 -17.14
CA PRO A 220 -0.28 -12.11 -18.40
C PRO A 220 0.22 -13.55 -18.47
N ALA A 221 -0.63 -14.46 -18.96
CA ALA A 221 -0.30 -15.88 -19.13
C ALA A 221 0.84 -16.12 -20.16
N THR A 222 0.95 -15.26 -21.18
CA THR A 222 1.85 -15.47 -22.33
C THR A 222 2.95 -14.43 -22.48
N LYS A 223 3.02 -13.44 -21.58
CA LYS A 223 4.00 -12.35 -21.67
C LYS A 223 5.10 -12.50 -20.63
N SER A 224 6.28 -11.99 -20.99
CA SER A 224 7.47 -11.97 -20.14
C SER A 224 7.54 -10.75 -19.22
N PHE A 225 6.41 -10.14 -18.87
CA PHE A 225 6.35 -9.00 -17.97
C PHE A 225 5.09 -9.05 -17.09
N VAL A 226 5.14 -8.42 -15.93
CA VAL A 226 4.00 -8.15 -15.02
C VAL A 226 3.61 -6.68 -15.15
N ILE A 227 2.32 -6.40 -15.01
CA ILE A 227 1.77 -5.04 -15.12
C ILE A 227 1.33 -4.59 -13.72
N VAL A 228 1.74 -3.40 -13.32
CA VAL A 228 1.16 -2.70 -12.17
C VAL A 228 0.50 -1.44 -12.68
N TYR A 229 -0.82 -1.36 -12.56
CA TYR A 229 -1.60 -0.23 -13.04
C TYR A 229 -2.27 0.48 -11.87
N VAL A 230 -1.74 1.64 -11.48
CA VAL A 230 -2.32 2.50 -10.45
C VAL A 230 -3.38 3.39 -11.08
N VAL A 231 -4.65 3.09 -10.83
CA VAL A 231 -5.80 3.90 -11.27
C VAL A 231 -6.10 4.96 -10.22
N PHE A 232 -6.19 6.22 -10.66
CA PHE A 232 -6.25 7.36 -9.73
C PHE A 232 -7.57 7.48 -8.97
N ARG A 233 -8.63 6.87 -9.50
CA ARG A 233 -9.96 6.83 -8.88
C ARG A 233 -10.38 5.39 -8.73
N ARG A 234 -10.38 4.89 -7.49
CA ARG A 234 -10.81 3.53 -7.15
C ARG A 234 -12.17 3.18 -7.76
N ASP A 235 -13.14 4.06 -7.57
CA ASP A 235 -14.52 3.84 -8.05
C ASP A 235 -14.77 4.49 -9.43
N GLY A 236 -13.69 4.74 -10.19
CA GLY A 236 -13.75 5.40 -11.48
C GLY A 236 -14.10 4.45 -12.64
N MET A 237 -14.47 5.04 -13.78
CA MET A 237 -14.78 4.29 -15.01
C MET A 237 -13.64 3.36 -15.46
N LEU A 238 -12.39 3.79 -15.31
CA LEU A 238 -11.23 2.98 -15.69
C LEU A 238 -11.10 1.74 -14.80
N ALA A 239 -11.23 1.89 -13.49
CA ALA A 239 -11.20 0.76 -12.55
C ALA A 239 -12.34 -0.22 -12.82
N GLY A 240 -13.57 0.28 -13.01
CA GLY A 240 -14.72 -0.55 -13.40
C GLY A 240 -14.50 -1.31 -14.73
N THR A 241 -13.80 -0.69 -15.69
CA THR A 241 -13.46 -1.35 -16.97
C THR A 241 -12.46 -2.48 -16.75
N LEU A 242 -11.43 -2.28 -15.93
CA LEU A 242 -10.44 -3.31 -15.62
C LEU A 242 -11.09 -4.50 -14.90
N HIS A 243 -11.94 -4.23 -13.91
CA HIS A 243 -12.73 -5.27 -13.25
C HIS A 243 -13.61 -6.05 -14.24
N SER A 244 -14.33 -5.36 -15.12
CA SER A 244 -15.16 -6.04 -16.13
C SER A 244 -14.35 -6.85 -17.15
N THR A 245 -13.09 -6.48 -17.39
CA THR A 245 -12.25 -7.14 -18.40
C THR A 245 -11.54 -8.36 -17.84
N TYR A 246 -11.08 -8.29 -16.58
CA TYR A 246 -10.19 -9.30 -15.99
C TYR A 246 -10.78 -10.01 -14.77
N GLY A 247 -11.86 -9.50 -14.18
CA GLY A 247 -12.56 -10.13 -13.06
C GLY A 247 -13.32 -11.40 -13.44
N GLU A 248 -13.96 -12.02 -12.43
CA GLU A 248 -14.51 -13.37 -12.48
C GLU A 248 -15.61 -13.61 -13.53
N ASP A 249 -16.16 -12.58 -14.18
CA ASP A 249 -17.07 -12.73 -15.32
C ASP A 249 -16.35 -13.10 -16.65
N ALA A 250 -15.02 -12.99 -16.71
CA ALA A 250 -14.25 -13.20 -17.94
C ALA A 250 -13.85 -14.66 -18.20
N ASN A 251 -13.97 -15.56 -17.21
CA ASN A 251 -13.44 -16.93 -17.29
C ASN A 251 -14.50 -18.01 -17.04
N GLY A 252 -15.49 -18.13 -17.95
CA GLY A 252 -16.31 -19.34 -18.12
C GLY A 252 -17.63 -19.40 -17.34
N GLY A 253 -18.75 -19.30 -18.07
CA GLY A 253 -20.08 -19.13 -17.49
C GLY A 253 -20.73 -20.34 -16.81
N ALA A 254 -21.59 -20.04 -15.83
CA ALA A 254 -22.86 -20.73 -15.58
C ALA A 254 -23.77 -19.82 -14.74
N ASN A 255 -24.95 -19.49 -15.29
CA ASN A 255 -26.19 -19.02 -14.65
C ASN A 255 -26.17 -18.69 -13.14
N ASN A 256 -26.59 -17.47 -12.76
CA ASN A 256 -28.00 -17.23 -12.40
C ASN A 256 -28.30 -15.76 -12.07
N HIS A 257 -29.51 -15.36 -12.42
CA HIS A 257 -30.22 -14.23 -11.84
C HIS A 257 -30.29 -14.35 -10.31
N ASP A 258 -29.61 -13.46 -9.57
CA ASP A 258 -30.13 -12.82 -8.37
C ASP A 258 -29.26 -11.61 -8.02
N ARG A 259 -29.68 -10.41 -8.45
CA ARG A 259 -29.10 -9.16 -7.96
C ARG A 259 -29.78 -8.80 -6.63
N SER A 260 -29.52 -9.58 -5.59
CA SER A 260 -29.75 -9.13 -4.22
C SER A 260 -28.90 -9.92 -3.22
N LYS A 261 -28.00 -9.20 -2.54
CA LYS A 261 -27.08 -9.63 -1.45
C LYS A 261 -25.78 -10.32 -1.85
N THR A 262 -24.77 -9.51 -2.13
CA THR A 262 -23.41 -9.81 -1.67
C THR A 262 -22.72 -8.49 -1.31
N ALA A 263 -22.44 -8.32 -0.02
CA ALA A 263 -21.51 -7.30 0.43
C ALA A 263 -20.11 -7.66 -0.10
N PRO A 264 -19.29 -6.70 -0.56
CA PRO A 264 -17.86 -6.94 -0.69
C PRO A 264 -17.26 -6.91 0.73
N SER A 265 -16.05 -7.46 0.90
CA SER A 265 -15.31 -7.56 2.17
C SER A 265 -15.63 -8.81 2.99
N GLY A 266 -15.04 -9.94 2.56
CA GLY A 266 -14.72 -11.09 3.40
C GLY A 266 -13.23 -11.44 3.21
N PRO A 267 -12.55 -12.01 4.21
CA PRO A 267 -11.10 -12.18 4.20
C PRO A 267 -10.70 -13.14 3.07
N LEU A 268 -9.77 -12.70 2.24
CA LEU A 268 -9.13 -13.51 1.19
C LEU A 268 -8.42 -14.69 1.86
N ARG A 269 -9.07 -15.86 1.84
CA ARG A 269 -8.44 -17.15 2.15
C ARG A 269 -7.84 -17.68 0.87
N PHE A 270 -6.52 -17.77 0.82
CA PHE A 270 -5.81 -18.40 -0.29
C PHE A 270 -5.73 -19.91 -0.04
N ASP A 271 -6.26 -20.70 -0.97
CA ASP A 271 -6.15 -22.15 -0.94
C ASP A 271 -4.68 -22.53 -1.25
N GLN A 272 -4.05 -23.26 -0.33
CA GLN A 272 -2.68 -23.75 -0.51
C GLN A 272 -2.69 -24.94 -1.45
N SER A 273 -2.48 -24.71 -2.75
CA SER A 273 -2.18 -25.81 -3.68
C SER A 273 -0.67 -26.06 -3.75
N LYS A 274 -0.33 -27.32 -3.43
CA LYS A 274 0.98 -27.97 -3.50
C LYS A 274 1.59 -28.00 -4.91
#